data_AF-A0A972BV89-F1
#
_entry.id   AF-A0A972BV89-F1
#
_cell.length_a   1.000
_cell.length_b   1.000
_cell.length_c   1.000
_cell.angle_alpha   90.00
_cell.angle_beta   90.00
_cell.angle_gamma   90.00
#
_symmetry.space_group_name_H-M   'P 1'
#
loop_
_entity.id
_entity.type
_entity.pdbx_description
1 polymer ?
#
loop_
_entity_poly.entity_id
_entity_poly.type
_entity_poly.pdbx_seq_one_letter_code
_entity_poly.pdbx_strand_id
1 'polypeptide(L)'
;PEERCFYVEDLEPDTRYYFSVRAVNDQGVSGQALTASARTRDKDESEPQDTPDLPEVKVTRGSGGVVVTVASGTLGRARRTIDLDKPEYAGECRFTIQIPALDVDERTSIRLDTARFSLSFPVWSLESTSVRKLSRKEAAQAAVLITVGEAQGAEAQAMLRTVPPGFKQATPLYQVEARLLTGASQDLLSWFQGDLSLFVAPEPGIYARDAALYRYIPEHDTFKATGTYFNPWTREAVIREPGYYIVLYRGE
;
A
#
# COMPACT_ATOMS: atom_id res chain seq x y z
N PRO A 1 -12.82 -23.77 16.04
CA PRO A 1 -12.18 -24.94 15.37
C PRO A 1 -11.68 -24.44 14.02
N GLU A 2 -10.39 -24.60 13.72
CA GLU A 2 -9.85 -24.19 12.41
C GLU A 2 -10.35 -25.16 11.33
N GLU A 3 -10.98 -24.64 10.30
CA GLU A 3 -11.40 -25.44 9.15
C GLU A 3 -10.17 -25.77 8.29
N ARG A 4 -10.04 -27.05 7.90
CA ARG A 4 -8.98 -27.53 7.01
C ARG A 4 -9.56 -27.74 5.61
N CYS A 5 -9.13 -26.94 4.65
CA CYS A 5 -9.57 -27.00 3.26
C CYS A 5 -8.45 -27.54 2.35
N PHE A 6 -8.83 -28.29 1.31
CA PHE A 6 -7.93 -28.77 0.25
C PHE A 6 -8.60 -28.52 -1.11
N TYR A 7 -7.89 -27.88 -2.03
CA TYR A 7 -8.40 -27.54 -3.36
C TYR A 7 -7.84 -28.53 -4.39
N VAL A 8 -8.69 -28.98 -5.32
CA VAL A 8 -8.30 -29.81 -6.46
C VAL A 8 -8.47 -28.96 -7.72
N GLU A 9 -7.37 -28.70 -8.40
CA GLU A 9 -7.29 -27.85 -9.60
C GLU A 9 -7.25 -28.72 -10.87
N ASP A 10 -7.30 -28.08 -12.05
CA ASP A 10 -7.20 -28.74 -13.37
C ASP A 10 -8.25 -29.82 -13.66
N LEU A 11 -9.47 -29.65 -13.13
CA LEU A 11 -10.59 -30.55 -13.40
C LEU A 11 -11.21 -30.28 -14.79
N GLU A 12 -11.62 -31.33 -15.49
CA GLU A 12 -12.31 -31.22 -16.77
C GLU A 12 -13.69 -30.56 -16.57
N PRO A 13 -14.13 -29.67 -17.48
CA PRO A 13 -15.47 -29.07 -17.44
C PRO A 13 -16.59 -30.11 -17.65
N ASP A 14 -17.81 -29.79 -17.22
CA ASP A 14 -19.02 -30.65 -17.22
C ASP A 14 -18.85 -32.09 -16.67
N THR A 15 -17.85 -32.29 -15.83
CA THR A 15 -17.42 -33.61 -15.36
C THR A 15 -17.79 -33.79 -13.89
N ARG A 16 -18.44 -34.92 -13.58
CA ARG A 16 -18.83 -35.27 -12.22
C ARG A 16 -17.69 -35.99 -11.51
N TYR A 17 -17.18 -35.38 -10.45
CA TYR A 17 -16.15 -35.93 -9.57
C TYR A 17 -16.77 -36.43 -8.27
N TYR A 18 -16.21 -37.52 -7.75
CA TYR A 18 -16.57 -38.11 -6.47
C TYR A 18 -15.38 -37.99 -5.52
N PHE A 19 -15.61 -37.40 -4.35
CA PHE A 19 -14.60 -37.18 -3.32
C PHE A 19 -14.89 -38.07 -2.13
N SER A 20 -13.85 -38.64 -1.53
CA SER A 20 -13.96 -39.40 -0.28
C SER A 20 -12.86 -38.94 0.68
N VAL A 21 -13.25 -38.56 1.90
CA VAL A 21 -12.30 -38.03 2.90
C VAL A 21 -12.18 -39.01 4.06
N ARG A 22 -10.93 -39.30 4.46
CA ARG A 22 -10.59 -40.09 5.66
C ARG A 22 -9.55 -39.35 6.48
N ALA A 23 -9.70 -39.36 7.80
CA ALA A 23 -8.67 -38.84 8.70
C ALA A 23 -7.60 -39.91 8.96
N VAL A 24 -6.34 -39.49 9.01
CA VAL A 24 -5.18 -40.36 9.31
C VAL A 24 -4.36 -39.68 10.39
N ASN A 25 -3.92 -40.44 11.39
CA ASN A 25 -2.93 -40.03 12.38
C ASN A 25 -1.95 -41.18 12.67
N ASP A 26 -0.99 -40.95 13.56
CA ASP A 26 0.06 -41.92 13.91
C ASP A 26 -0.48 -43.22 14.55
N GLN A 27 -1.75 -43.24 14.97
CA GLN A 27 -2.41 -44.39 15.57
C GLN A 27 -3.35 -45.14 14.62
N GLY A 28 -3.53 -44.64 13.39
CA GLY A 28 -4.27 -45.33 12.33
C GLY A 28 -5.17 -44.42 11.50
N VAL A 29 -6.03 -45.07 10.72
CA VAL A 29 -6.98 -44.42 9.80
C VAL A 29 -8.37 -44.45 10.43
N SER A 30 -9.10 -43.33 10.37
CA SER A 30 -10.50 -43.24 10.80
C SER A 30 -11.38 -44.20 10.00
N GLY A 31 -12.51 -44.63 10.58
CA GLY A 31 -13.46 -45.56 9.96
C GLY A 31 -14.11 -45.06 8.66
N GLN A 32 -15.43 -44.86 8.67
CA GLN A 32 -16.20 -44.58 7.45
C GLN A 32 -15.76 -43.27 6.80
N ALA A 33 -15.51 -43.31 5.49
CA ALA A 33 -15.20 -42.14 4.69
C ALA A 33 -16.49 -41.43 4.29
N LEU A 34 -16.51 -40.09 4.41
CA LEU A 34 -17.59 -39.29 3.88
C LEU A 34 -17.37 -39.14 2.37
N THR A 35 -18.36 -39.59 1.59
CA THR A 35 -18.32 -39.46 0.13
C THR A 35 -19.26 -38.33 -0.31
N ALA A 36 -18.74 -37.39 -1.09
CA ALA A 36 -19.49 -36.32 -1.72
C ALA A 36 -19.25 -36.33 -3.23
N SER A 37 -20.13 -35.72 -4.02
CA SER A 37 -19.90 -35.54 -5.45
C SER A 37 -20.28 -34.14 -5.89
N ALA A 38 -19.56 -33.62 -6.87
CA ALA A 38 -19.82 -32.34 -7.49
C ALA A 38 -19.58 -32.46 -8.99
N ARG A 39 -20.28 -31.64 -9.78
CA ARG A 39 -20.07 -31.53 -11.24
C ARG A 39 -19.43 -30.18 -11.52
N THR A 40 -18.35 -30.16 -12.30
CA THR A 40 -17.75 -28.93 -12.81
C THR A 40 -18.70 -28.26 -13.81
N ARG A 41 -18.58 -26.94 -14.00
CA ARG A 41 -19.45 -26.16 -14.91
C ARG A 41 -19.09 -26.45 -16.38
N ASP A 42 -20.03 -26.17 -17.29
CA ASP A 42 -19.78 -26.17 -18.73
C ASP A 42 -18.72 -25.12 -19.10
N LYS A 43 -17.90 -25.41 -20.12
CA LYS A 43 -16.88 -24.48 -20.61
C LYS A 43 -17.53 -23.46 -21.55
N ASP A 44 -18.16 -22.42 -21.01
CA ASP A 44 -18.59 -21.28 -21.83
C ASP A 44 -17.36 -20.50 -22.31
N GLU A 45 -17.20 -20.34 -23.64
CA GLU A 45 -16.10 -19.58 -24.27
C GLU A 45 -16.15 -18.06 -24.03
N SER A 46 -16.98 -17.60 -23.08
CA SER A 46 -17.13 -16.19 -22.71
C SER A 46 -16.98 -15.92 -21.21
N GLU A 47 -16.74 -16.95 -20.38
CA GLU A 47 -16.50 -16.73 -18.95
C GLU A 47 -15.00 -16.45 -18.70
N PRO A 48 -14.67 -15.39 -17.94
CA PRO A 48 -13.30 -15.14 -17.53
C PRO A 48 -12.79 -16.36 -16.77
N GLN A 49 -11.60 -16.84 -17.11
CA GLN A 49 -10.96 -17.96 -16.43
C GLN A 49 -11.00 -17.71 -14.91
N ASP A 50 -11.72 -18.56 -14.18
CA ASP A 50 -11.65 -18.72 -12.71
C ASP A 50 -10.24 -19.25 -12.38
N THR A 51 -9.27 -18.34 -12.48
CA THR A 51 -7.99 -18.41 -11.80
C THR A 51 -8.35 -18.30 -10.32
N PRO A 52 -7.84 -19.14 -9.42
CA PRO A 52 -8.11 -18.97 -7.99
C PRO A 52 -7.83 -17.51 -7.61
N ASP A 53 -8.82 -16.84 -7.02
CA ASP A 53 -8.72 -15.50 -6.45
C ASP A 53 -7.64 -15.54 -5.35
N LEU A 54 -6.37 -15.48 -5.76
CA LEU A 54 -5.33 -14.94 -4.91
C LEU A 54 -5.83 -13.56 -4.54
N PRO A 55 -5.99 -13.22 -3.25
CA PRO A 55 -6.43 -11.89 -2.89
C PRO A 55 -5.45 -10.92 -3.57
N GLU A 56 -5.97 -10.07 -4.47
CA GLU A 56 -5.18 -9.11 -5.25
C GLU A 56 -4.22 -8.32 -4.33
N VAL A 57 -4.63 -8.19 -3.06
CA VAL A 57 -3.90 -7.58 -1.98
C VAL A 57 -3.97 -8.43 -0.70
N LYS A 58 -2.81 -8.72 -0.08
CA LYS A 58 -2.70 -9.30 1.26
C LYS A 58 -2.32 -8.23 2.28
N VAL A 59 -3.12 -8.06 3.34
CA VAL A 59 -2.85 -7.12 4.43
C VAL A 59 -2.28 -7.87 5.64
N THR A 60 -1.19 -7.36 6.22
CA THR A 60 -0.54 -7.92 7.41
C THR A 60 -0.19 -6.81 8.39
N ARG A 61 -0.17 -7.14 9.69
CA ARG A 61 0.27 -6.22 10.76
C ARG A 61 1.57 -6.71 11.36
N GLY A 62 2.50 -5.80 11.60
CA GLY A 62 3.75 -6.07 12.30
C GLY A 62 4.13 -4.92 13.21
N SER A 63 5.30 -5.04 13.86
CA SER A 63 5.82 -3.99 14.75
C SER A 63 6.14 -2.67 14.05
N GLY A 64 6.22 -2.67 12.71
CA GLY A 64 6.46 -1.49 11.88
C GLY A 64 5.19 -0.87 11.25
N GLY A 65 4.00 -1.34 11.63
CA GLY A 65 2.72 -0.88 11.09
C GLY A 65 2.04 -1.90 10.17
N VAL A 66 1.18 -1.42 9.28
CA VAL A 66 0.41 -2.25 8.34
C VAL A 66 1.18 -2.40 7.03
N VAL A 67 1.32 -3.63 6.55
CA VAL A 67 1.93 -3.93 5.25
C VAL A 67 0.89 -4.54 4.32
N VAL A 68 0.75 -3.92 3.16
CA VAL A 68 -0.17 -4.24 2.09
C VAL A 68 0.65 -4.81 0.94
N THR A 69 0.55 -6.11 0.68
CA THR A 69 1.30 -6.79 -0.38
C THR A 69 0.40 -7.00 -1.59
N VAL A 70 0.76 -6.39 -2.72
CA VAL A 70 0.07 -6.57 -4.00
C VAL A 70 0.59 -7.85 -4.66
N ALA A 71 -0.31 -8.72 -5.10
CA ALA A 71 0.05 -9.93 -5.84
C ALA A 71 0.53 -9.60 -7.26
N SER A 72 1.57 -10.28 -7.74
CA SER A 72 2.13 -9.99 -9.07
C SER A 72 1.13 -10.26 -10.19
N GLY A 73 1.06 -9.36 -11.17
CA GLY A 73 0.17 -9.45 -12.32
C GLY A 73 -1.28 -9.05 -12.05
N THR A 74 -1.62 -8.56 -10.85
CA THR A 74 -3.01 -8.23 -10.48
C THR A 74 -3.40 -6.76 -10.69
N LEU A 75 -2.43 -5.86 -10.89
CA LEU A 75 -2.70 -4.42 -10.97
C LEU A 75 -3.49 -4.02 -12.23
N GLY A 76 -3.30 -4.70 -13.37
CA GLY A 76 -4.06 -4.45 -14.60
C GLY A 76 -4.03 -2.98 -15.04
N ARG A 77 -5.17 -2.45 -15.54
CA ARG A 77 -5.30 -1.04 -15.98
C ARG A 77 -6.38 -0.24 -15.23
N ALA A 78 -6.93 -0.80 -14.15
CA ALA A 78 -8.03 -0.21 -13.41
C ALA A 78 -7.53 0.51 -12.17
N ARG A 79 -8.29 1.50 -11.69
CA ARG A 79 -8.04 2.09 -10.37
C ARG A 79 -8.31 1.06 -9.28
N ARG A 80 -7.39 0.93 -8.32
CA ARG A 80 -7.50 0.04 -7.16
C ARG A 80 -7.64 0.86 -5.90
N THR A 81 -8.61 0.53 -5.06
CA THR A 81 -8.81 1.15 -3.75
C THR A 81 -8.56 0.11 -2.66
N ILE A 82 -7.68 0.45 -1.72
CA ILE A 82 -7.32 -0.35 -0.57
C ILE A 82 -7.91 0.38 0.65
N ASP A 83 -9.03 -0.13 1.13
CA ASP A 83 -9.76 0.46 2.25
C ASP A 83 -9.30 -0.14 3.58
N LEU A 84 -8.53 0.65 4.32
CA LEU A 84 -8.07 0.40 5.68
C LEU A 84 -8.68 1.41 6.68
N ASP A 85 -9.74 2.14 6.31
CA ASP A 85 -10.52 2.97 7.23
C ASP A 85 -11.48 2.09 8.05
N LYS A 86 -10.89 1.12 8.75
CA LYS A 86 -11.61 0.12 9.57
C LYS A 86 -11.15 0.23 11.02
N PRO A 87 -12.03 -0.03 12.00
CA PRO A 87 -11.69 0.09 13.43
C PRO A 87 -10.44 -0.70 13.84
N GLU A 88 -10.19 -1.85 13.20
CA GLU A 88 -9.02 -2.68 13.45
C GLU A 88 -7.69 -1.98 13.13
N TYR A 89 -7.65 -1.01 12.20
CA TYR A 89 -6.46 -0.25 11.80
C TYR A 89 -6.43 1.19 12.36
N ALA A 90 -7.44 1.61 13.13
CA ALA A 90 -7.55 3.00 13.61
C ALA A 90 -6.34 3.47 14.47
N GLY A 91 -5.70 2.53 15.17
CA GLY A 91 -4.49 2.79 15.97
C GLY A 91 -3.20 2.85 15.16
N GLU A 92 -3.22 2.45 13.90
CA GLU A 92 -2.03 2.37 13.05
C GLU A 92 -1.70 3.75 12.49
N CYS A 93 -0.43 4.12 12.55
CA CYS A 93 0.06 5.40 12.06
C CYS A 93 1.02 5.25 10.87
N ARG A 94 1.36 4.03 10.47
CA ARG A 94 2.32 3.73 9.39
C ARG A 94 1.82 2.59 8.52
N PHE A 95 1.83 2.84 7.21
CA PHE A 95 1.31 1.93 6.20
C PHE A 95 2.33 1.79 5.07
N THR A 96 2.61 0.55 4.67
CA THR A 96 3.52 0.22 3.57
C THR A 96 2.76 -0.54 2.49
N ILE A 97 2.84 -0.10 1.24
CA ILE A 97 2.37 -0.85 0.08
C ILE A 97 3.58 -1.44 -0.62
N GLN A 98 3.62 -2.77 -0.72
CA GLN A 98 4.62 -3.54 -1.42
C GLN A 98 4.07 -3.93 -2.79
N ILE A 99 4.67 -3.37 -3.84
CA ILE A 99 4.28 -3.58 -5.23
C ILE A 99 5.39 -4.35 -5.94
N PRO A 100 5.10 -5.49 -6.59
CA PRO A 100 6.09 -6.23 -7.38
C PRO A 100 6.74 -5.33 -8.43
N ALA A 101 8.07 -5.39 -8.56
CA ALA A 101 8.78 -4.50 -9.47
C ALA A 101 8.37 -4.70 -10.95
N LEU A 102 7.89 -5.90 -11.29
CA LEU A 102 7.34 -6.22 -12.62
C LEU A 102 6.06 -5.47 -12.96
N ASP A 103 5.32 -4.98 -11.96
CA ASP A 103 4.02 -4.33 -12.17
C ASP A 103 4.13 -2.80 -12.00
N VAL A 104 5.33 -2.27 -11.77
CA VAL A 104 5.53 -0.86 -11.47
C VAL A 104 5.28 0.03 -12.70
N ASP A 105 5.44 -0.46 -13.91
CA ASP A 105 5.18 0.29 -15.15
C ASP A 105 3.69 0.29 -15.57
N GLU A 106 2.84 -0.41 -14.83
CA GLU A 106 1.41 -0.49 -15.11
C GLU A 106 0.72 0.88 -14.96
N ARG A 107 -0.30 1.10 -15.80
CA ARG A 107 -1.08 2.37 -15.82
C ARG A 107 -2.14 2.45 -14.72
N THR A 108 -2.13 1.51 -13.79
CA THR A 108 -3.03 1.49 -12.64
C THR A 108 -2.74 2.61 -11.67
N SER A 109 -3.77 3.09 -11.00
CA SER A 109 -3.65 3.99 -9.85
C SER A 109 -4.11 3.29 -8.60
N ILE A 110 -3.31 3.38 -7.54
CA ILE A 110 -3.65 2.86 -6.22
C ILE A 110 -4.11 4.02 -5.35
N ARG A 111 -5.20 3.80 -4.63
CA ARG A 111 -5.66 4.63 -3.52
C ARG A 111 -5.65 3.80 -2.24
N LEU A 112 -4.98 4.30 -1.22
CA LEU A 112 -5.01 3.80 0.14
C LEU A 112 -5.86 4.74 0.98
N ASP A 113 -6.95 4.25 1.55
CA ASP A 113 -7.78 5.01 2.49
C ASP A 113 -7.53 4.49 3.91
N THR A 114 -7.27 5.40 4.86
CA THR A 114 -7.05 5.09 6.27
C THR A 114 -7.84 6.09 7.12
N ALA A 115 -8.00 5.79 8.41
CA ALA A 115 -8.64 6.71 9.36
C ALA A 115 -7.92 8.07 9.51
N ARG A 116 -6.64 8.17 9.12
CA ARG A 116 -5.77 9.34 9.37
C ARG A 116 -5.45 10.15 8.13
N PHE A 117 -5.34 9.48 6.99
CA PHE A 117 -5.02 10.08 5.70
C PHE A 117 -5.47 9.15 4.56
N SER A 118 -5.58 9.70 3.36
CA SER A 118 -5.62 8.90 2.13
C SER A 118 -4.40 9.20 1.27
N LEU A 119 -3.86 8.18 0.61
CA LEU A 119 -2.77 8.32 -0.36
C LEU A 119 -3.26 7.83 -1.71
N SER A 120 -3.02 8.58 -2.78
CA SER A 120 -3.36 8.18 -4.15
C SER A 120 -2.20 8.45 -5.08
N PHE A 121 -1.85 7.48 -5.91
CA PHE A 121 -0.77 7.63 -6.89
C PHE A 121 -0.94 6.67 -8.06
N PRO A 122 -0.50 7.06 -9.27
CA PRO A 122 -0.32 6.11 -10.34
C PRO A 122 0.90 5.23 -10.04
N VAL A 123 0.81 3.92 -10.30
CA VAL A 123 1.86 2.95 -9.94
C VAL A 123 3.19 3.29 -10.65
N TRP A 124 3.13 3.71 -11.91
CA TRP A 124 4.29 4.19 -12.69
C TRP A 124 5.04 5.38 -12.06
N SER A 125 4.46 6.11 -11.10
CA SER A 125 5.20 7.13 -10.34
C SER A 125 6.39 6.56 -9.56
N LEU A 126 6.36 5.27 -9.28
CA LEU A 126 7.41 4.54 -8.56
C LEU A 126 8.49 3.96 -9.48
N GLU A 127 8.36 4.14 -10.80
CA GLU A 127 9.25 3.59 -11.82
C GLU A 127 10.60 4.33 -11.90
N SER A 128 11.42 4.19 -10.85
CA SER A 128 12.72 4.84 -10.79
C SER A 128 13.73 4.27 -11.80
N THR A 129 14.81 4.99 -12.04
CA THR A 129 15.92 4.49 -12.87
C THR A 129 16.50 3.18 -12.32
N SER A 130 16.52 2.99 -11.00
CA SER A 130 16.97 1.74 -10.38
C SER A 130 16.03 0.57 -10.69
N VAL A 131 14.72 0.81 -10.69
CA VAL A 131 13.71 -0.20 -11.07
C VAL A 131 13.86 -0.59 -12.54
N ARG A 132 14.00 0.40 -13.44
CA ARG A 132 14.16 0.18 -14.89
C ARG A 132 15.43 -0.59 -15.28
N LYS A 133 16.47 -0.54 -14.43
CA LYS A 133 17.75 -1.21 -14.67
C LYS A 133 17.74 -2.69 -14.31
N LEU A 134 16.72 -3.15 -13.59
CA LEU A 134 16.59 -4.56 -13.23
C LEU A 134 16.41 -5.42 -14.49
N SER A 135 17.12 -6.54 -14.54
CA SER A 135 16.79 -7.60 -15.48
C SER A 135 15.42 -8.19 -15.15
N ARG A 136 14.78 -8.84 -16.12
CA ARG A 136 13.48 -9.52 -15.91
C ARG A 136 13.52 -10.52 -14.74
N LYS A 137 14.66 -11.19 -14.54
CA LYS A 137 14.86 -12.15 -13.45
C LYS A 137 14.93 -11.46 -12.09
N GLU A 138 15.63 -10.32 -12.01
CA GLU A 138 15.72 -9.53 -10.77
C GLU A 138 14.38 -8.87 -10.44
N ALA A 139 13.70 -8.30 -11.44
CA ALA A 139 12.40 -7.67 -11.27
C ALA A 139 11.35 -8.67 -10.73
N ALA A 140 11.40 -9.94 -11.17
CA ALA A 140 10.53 -11.00 -10.67
C ALA A 140 10.72 -11.33 -9.18
N GLN A 141 11.83 -10.90 -8.57
CA GLN A 141 12.16 -11.13 -7.16
C GLN A 141 12.24 -9.81 -6.37
N ALA A 142 11.97 -8.68 -7.02
CA ALA A 142 12.09 -7.36 -6.45
C ALA A 142 10.71 -6.74 -6.20
N ALA A 143 10.66 -5.77 -5.29
CA ALA A 143 9.45 -5.02 -5.02
C ALA A 143 9.78 -3.56 -4.71
N VAL A 144 8.87 -2.65 -5.05
CA VAL A 144 8.92 -1.28 -4.55
C VAL A 144 8.00 -1.16 -3.34
N LEU A 145 8.56 -0.67 -2.24
CA LEU A 145 7.87 -0.40 -0.99
C LEU A 145 7.60 1.10 -0.93
N ILE A 146 6.34 1.53 -0.95
CA ILE A 146 5.96 2.91 -0.60
C ILE A 146 5.40 2.91 0.82
N THR A 147 6.00 3.71 1.70
CA THR A 147 5.60 3.82 3.10
C THR A 147 5.16 5.23 3.41
N VAL A 148 3.98 5.37 3.99
CA VAL A 148 3.46 6.65 4.47
C VAL A 148 2.96 6.49 5.90
N GLY A 149 3.28 7.45 6.74
CA GLY A 149 2.79 7.47 8.10
C GLY A 149 3.04 8.76 8.83
N GLU A 150 2.41 8.92 9.98
CA GLU A 150 2.74 10.00 10.91
C GLU A 150 4.09 9.71 11.57
N ALA A 151 5.03 10.64 11.44
CA ALA A 151 6.32 10.58 12.10
C ALA A 151 6.14 10.77 13.62
N GLN A 152 6.78 9.90 14.40
CA GLN A 152 6.67 9.87 15.86
C GLN A 152 8.05 9.81 16.52
N GLY A 153 8.08 10.02 17.83
CA GLY A 153 9.29 9.91 18.64
C GLY A 153 10.17 11.17 18.65
N ALA A 154 11.37 11.02 19.20
CA ALA A 154 12.26 12.15 19.50
C ALA A 154 12.73 12.90 18.24
N GLU A 155 12.97 12.19 17.13
CA GLU A 155 13.40 12.80 15.86
C GLU A 155 12.30 13.69 15.27
N ALA A 156 11.06 13.20 15.21
CA ALA A 156 9.92 14.00 14.76
C ALA A 156 9.73 15.25 15.63
N GLN A 157 9.87 15.11 16.95
CA GLN A 157 9.79 16.24 17.88
C GLN A 157 10.94 17.24 17.71
N ALA A 158 12.15 16.78 17.37
CA ALA A 158 13.26 17.66 17.04
C ALA A 158 12.98 18.46 15.76
N MET A 159 12.48 17.80 14.71
CA MET A 159 12.07 18.48 13.47
C MET A 159 10.98 19.51 13.73
N LEU A 160 9.93 19.17 14.49
CA LEU A 160 8.83 20.11 14.78
C LEU A 160 9.28 21.37 15.52
N ARG A 161 10.42 21.36 16.23
CA ARG A 161 11.00 22.56 16.86
C ARG A 161 11.62 23.54 15.86
N THR A 162 11.85 23.11 14.62
CA THR A 162 12.43 23.94 13.56
C THR A 162 11.38 24.58 12.64
N VAL A 163 10.10 24.41 12.98
CA VAL A 163 9.00 25.13 12.32
C VAL A 163 9.29 26.63 12.38
N PRO A 164 9.27 27.35 11.24
CA PRO A 164 9.60 28.76 11.20
C PRO A 164 8.73 29.60 12.15
N PRO A 165 9.28 30.62 12.83
CA PRO A 165 8.51 31.51 13.69
C PRO A 165 7.30 32.13 12.96
N GLY A 166 6.17 32.22 13.66
CA GLY A 166 4.91 32.73 13.11
C GLY A 166 4.08 31.70 12.33
N PHE A 167 4.58 30.48 12.15
CA PHE A 167 3.81 29.37 11.60
C PHE A 167 3.27 28.46 12.70
N LYS A 168 2.07 27.91 12.46
CA LYS A 168 1.41 26.90 13.29
C LYS A 168 1.17 25.65 12.46
N GLN A 169 1.19 24.51 13.12
CA GLN A 169 0.96 23.20 12.53
C GLN A 169 -0.54 22.99 12.26
N ALA A 170 -0.91 22.61 11.03
CA ALA A 170 -2.29 22.24 10.68
C ALA A 170 -2.53 20.73 10.66
N THR A 171 -1.48 19.94 10.43
CA THR A 171 -1.56 18.47 10.30
C THR A 171 -0.39 17.82 11.04
N PRO A 172 -0.44 16.52 11.38
CA PRO A 172 0.75 15.77 11.80
C PRO A 172 1.94 15.93 10.83
N LEU A 173 3.14 15.66 11.32
CA LEU A 173 4.32 15.47 10.48
C LEU A 173 4.20 14.10 9.81
N TYR A 174 4.09 14.04 8.49
CA TYR A 174 4.05 12.81 7.73
C TYR A 174 5.43 12.46 7.19
N GLN A 175 5.81 11.19 7.28
CA GLN A 175 6.95 10.64 6.59
C GLN A 175 6.46 9.89 5.35
N VAL A 176 7.03 10.21 4.19
CA VAL A 176 6.82 9.49 2.94
C VAL A 176 8.15 8.92 2.49
N GLU A 177 8.23 7.59 2.34
CA GLU A 177 9.40 6.88 1.85
C GLU A 177 9.02 5.99 0.67
N ALA A 178 9.94 5.81 -0.26
CA ALA A 178 9.84 4.71 -1.23
C ALA A 178 11.18 4.03 -1.39
N ARG A 179 11.19 2.69 -1.36
CA ARG A 179 12.41 1.88 -1.42
C ARG A 179 12.26 0.77 -2.46
N LEU A 180 13.30 0.51 -3.22
CA LEU A 180 13.43 -0.68 -4.03
C LEU A 180 14.05 -1.79 -3.18
N LEU A 181 13.31 -2.88 -2.97
CA LEU A 181 13.77 -4.10 -2.34
C LEU A 181 14.26 -5.08 -3.42
N THR A 182 15.53 -5.47 -3.34
CA THR A 182 16.16 -6.48 -4.23
C THR A 182 16.88 -7.52 -3.38
N GLY A 183 16.22 -8.67 -3.15
CA GLY A 183 16.73 -9.67 -2.22
C GLY A 183 16.91 -9.09 -0.81
N ALA A 184 18.16 -8.95 -0.36
CA ALA A 184 18.50 -8.36 0.93
C ALA A 184 18.80 -6.84 0.88
N SER A 185 18.95 -6.25 -0.31
CA SER A 185 19.26 -4.82 -0.45
C SER A 185 17.98 -3.97 -0.45
N GLN A 186 18.07 -2.78 0.12
CA GLN A 186 17.03 -1.76 0.06
C GLN A 186 17.63 -0.41 -0.36
N ASP A 187 17.20 0.09 -1.52
CA ASP A 187 17.65 1.38 -2.04
C ASP A 187 16.53 2.41 -1.96
N LEU A 188 16.78 3.56 -1.35
CA LEU A 188 15.82 4.66 -1.30
C LEU A 188 15.67 5.29 -2.69
N LEU A 189 14.43 5.52 -3.12
CA LEU A 189 14.13 6.27 -4.33
C LEU A 189 14.36 7.76 -4.06
N SER A 190 15.13 8.43 -4.90
CA SER A 190 15.42 9.87 -4.72
C SER A 190 14.25 10.78 -5.11
N TRP A 191 13.38 10.34 -6.02
CA TRP A 191 12.20 11.09 -6.48
C TRP A 191 11.14 10.15 -7.05
N PHE A 192 9.93 10.66 -7.22
CA PHE A 192 8.84 9.99 -7.94
C PHE A 192 8.79 10.48 -9.39
N GLN A 193 8.51 9.58 -10.34
CA GLN A 193 8.33 9.95 -11.76
C GLN A 193 7.01 10.69 -12.01
N GLY A 194 6.05 10.57 -11.09
CA GLY A 194 4.75 11.22 -11.12
C GLY A 194 4.36 11.77 -9.76
N ASP A 195 3.21 12.43 -9.72
CA ASP A 195 2.70 13.06 -8.51
C ASP A 195 2.00 12.05 -7.60
N LEU A 196 2.33 12.08 -6.32
CA LEU A 196 1.60 11.38 -5.25
C LEU A 196 0.68 12.40 -4.58
N SER A 197 -0.61 12.08 -4.49
CA SER A 197 -1.59 12.91 -3.78
C SER A 197 -1.82 12.35 -2.38
N LEU A 198 -1.44 13.11 -1.37
CA LEU A 198 -1.70 12.84 0.04
C LEU A 198 -2.88 13.70 0.51
N PHE A 199 -3.97 13.08 0.93
CA PHE A 199 -5.15 13.75 1.48
C PHE A 199 -5.11 13.68 3.00
N VAL A 200 -5.06 14.84 3.65
CA VAL A 200 -4.85 14.94 5.10
C VAL A 200 -5.96 15.76 5.75
N ALA A 201 -6.47 15.34 6.90
CA ALA A 201 -7.43 16.16 7.64
C ALA A 201 -6.67 17.18 8.50
N PRO A 202 -6.77 18.50 8.23
CA PRO A 202 -6.25 19.50 9.16
C PRO A 202 -7.09 19.51 10.44
N GLU A 203 -6.53 20.08 11.52
CA GLU A 203 -7.26 20.22 12.78
C GLU A 203 -8.60 20.96 12.59
N PRO A 204 -9.67 20.56 13.31
CA PRO A 204 -10.97 21.21 13.22
C PRO A 204 -10.89 22.73 13.43
N GLY A 205 -11.52 23.51 12.55
CA GLY A 205 -11.52 24.97 12.62
C GLY A 205 -10.41 25.65 11.81
N ILE A 206 -9.44 24.89 11.28
CA ILE A 206 -8.43 25.42 10.36
C ILE A 206 -9.03 25.46 8.93
N TYR A 207 -9.65 26.58 8.58
CA TYR A 207 -10.04 26.92 7.21
C TYR A 207 -8.96 27.79 6.57
N ALA A 208 -7.71 27.36 6.65
CA ALA A 208 -6.59 28.22 6.31
C ALA A 208 -6.49 28.39 4.78
N ARG A 209 -7.00 29.50 4.27
CA ARG A 209 -6.67 30.02 2.93
C ARG A 209 -5.15 30.19 2.74
N ASP A 210 -4.41 30.29 3.85
CA ASP A 210 -2.96 30.46 3.91
C ASP A 210 -2.20 29.18 4.31
N ALA A 211 -2.87 28.02 4.34
CA ALA A 211 -2.18 26.75 4.56
C ALA A 211 -1.39 26.35 3.31
N ALA A 212 -0.16 25.88 3.52
CA ALA A 212 0.67 25.34 2.46
C ALA A 212 1.43 24.10 2.94
N LEU A 213 1.83 23.27 1.97
CA LEU A 213 2.68 22.12 2.22
C LEU A 213 4.14 22.55 2.40
N TYR A 214 4.74 22.11 3.49
CA TYR A 214 6.16 22.30 3.77
C TYR A 214 6.85 20.94 3.84
N ARG A 215 8.10 20.92 3.36
CA ARG A 215 9.01 19.78 3.48
C ARG A 215 10.17 20.14 4.39
N TYR A 216 10.53 19.23 5.26
CA TYR A 216 11.75 19.35 6.07
C TYR A 216 12.99 19.15 5.20
N ILE A 217 13.96 20.06 5.31
CA ILE A 217 15.23 20.04 4.58
C ILE A 217 16.35 19.75 5.57
N PRO A 218 16.84 18.49 5.65
CA PRO A 218 17.83 18.07 6.65
C PRO A 218 19.12 18.89 6.61
N GLU A 219 19.56 19.32 5.44
CA GLU A 219 20.81 20.07 5.24
C GLU A 219 20.78 21.47 5.88
N HIS A 220 19.58 21.98 6.16
CA HIS A 220 19.36 23.31 6.72
C HIS A 220 18.58 23.28 8.04
N ASP A 221 18.23 22.09 8.53
CA ASP A 221 17.45 21.90 9.75
C ASP A 221 16.19 22.81 9.79
N THR A 222 15.43 22.84 8.69
CA THR A 222 14.31 23.77 8.54
C THR A 222 13.25 23.26 7.58
N PHE A 223 12.03 23.79 7.71
CA PHE A 223 10.95 23.55 6.76
C PHE A 223 10.94 24.60 5.64
N LYS A 224 10.85 24.13 4.39
CA LYS A 224 10.64 24.99 3.23
C LYS A 224 9.32 24.64 2.56
N ALA A 225 8.60 25.67 2.08
CA ALA A 225 7.44 25.45 1.24
C ALA A 225 7.87 24.66 0.00
N THR A 226 7.14 23.60 -0.34
CA THR A 226 7.52 22.69 -1.43
C THR A 226 7.41 23.33 -2.81
N GLY A 227 6.71 24.47 -2.92
CA GLY A 227 6.26 25.03 -4.19
C GLY A 227 5.24 24.15 -4.91
N THR A 228 4.87 23.00 -4.33
CA THR A 228 3.80 22.12 -4.82
C THR A 228 2.46 22.54 -4.25
N TYR A 229 1.41 22.02 -4.87
CA TYR A 229 0.04 22.39 -4.58
C TYR A 229 -0.43 21.77 -3.25
N PHE A 230 -0.97 22.61 -2.35
CA PHE A 230 -1.87 22.17 -1.30
C PHE A 230 -3.24 22.81 -1.54
N ASN A 231 -4.27 21.99 -1.64
CA ASN A 231 -5.64 22.44 -1.79
C ASN A 231 -6.35 22.41 -0.43
N PRO A 232 -6.67 23.56 0.19
CA PRO A 232 -7.35 23.56 1.48
C PRO A 232 -8.80 23.01 1.40
N TRP A 233 -9.43 23.01 0.23
CA TRP A 233 -10.80 22.52 0.04
C TRP A 233 -10.85 20.99 -0.15
N THR A 234 -10.00 20.44 -1.01
CA THR A 234 -9.90 18.98 -1.21
C THR A 234 -8.96 18.31 -0.22
N ARG A 235 -8.22 19.12 0.54
CA ARG A 235 -7.19 18.72 1.52
C ARG A 235 -6.06 17.90 0.93
N GLU A 236 -5.80 18.11 -0.35
CA GLU A 236 -4.83 17.38 -1.15
C GLU A 236 -3.48 18.09 -1.13
N ALA A 237 -2.43 17.35 -0.80
CA ALA A 237 -1.03 17.73 -0.88
C ALA A 237 -0.33 16.91 -1.97
N VAL A 238 0.34 17.57 -2.91
CA VAL A 238 1.11 16.90 -3.96
C VAL A 238 2.57 16.70 -3.54
N ILE A 239 3.03 15.45 -3.59
CA ILE A 239 4.35 14.99 -3.18
C ILE A 239 5.10 14.42 -4.39
N ARG A 240 6.38 14.80 -4.55
CA ARG A 240 7.23 14.42 -5.70
C ARG A 240 8.52 13.71 -5.32
N GLU A 241 8.84 13.65 -4.04
CA GLU A 241 10.03 13.00 -3.53
C GLU A 241 9.76 12.45 -2.13
N PRO A 242 10.56 11.47 -1.66
CA PRO A 242 10.53 11.09 -0.26
C PRO A 242 10.98 12.20 0.69
N GLY A 243 10.46 12.16 1.91
CA GLY A 243 10.83 13.10 2.97
C GLY A 243 9.76 13.24 4.05
N TYR A 244 9.94 14.28 4.87
CA TYR A 244 9.00 14.65 5.91
C TYR A 244 8.20 15.88 5.50
N TYR A 245 6.88 15.78 5.61
CA TYR A 245 5.91 16.74 5.10
C TYR A 245 4.94 17.16 6.18
N ILE A 246 4.59 18.44 6.19
CA ILE A 246 3.65 19.01 7.15
C ILE A 246 2.89 20.15 6.48
N VAL A 247 1.61 20.30 6.79
CA VAL A 247 0.85 21.49 6.41
C VAL A 247 1.00 22.52 7.51
N LEU A 248 1.50 23.70 7.16
CA LEU A 248 1.62 24.83 8.06
C LEU A 248 0.74 25.99 7.57
N TYR A 249 0.30 26.82 8.51
CA TYR A 249 -0.40 28.07 8.24
C TYR A 249 0.20 29.18 9.09
N ARG A 250 0.02 30.44 8.69
CA ARG A 250 0.45 31.57 9.52
C ARG A 250 -0.49 31.74 10.70
N GLY A 251 0.08 31.78 11.90
CA GLY A 251 -0.65 32.18 13.09
C GLY A 251 -0.80 33.70 13.12
N GLU A 252 -1.98 34.18 13.52
CA GLU A 252 -2.13 35.51 14.11
C GLU A 252 -1.27 35.64 15.37
#